data_AF-A0A7C1YSK4-F1
#
_entry.id   AF-A0A7C1YSK4-F1
#
_cell.length_a   1.000
_cell.length_b   1.000
_cell.length_c   1.000
_cell.angle_alpha   90.00
_cell.angle_beta   90.00
_cell.angle_gamma   90.00
#
_symmetry.space_group_name_H-M   'P 1'
#
loop_
_entity.id
_entity.type
_entity.pdbx_description
1 polymer ?
#
loop_
_entity_poly.entity_id
_entity_poly.type
_entity_poly.pdbx_seq_one_letter_code
_entity_poly.pdbx_strand_id
1 'polypeptide(L)' 'MRIAIPCSNNNGLKSEISMHFGRSPYYAFVDVEGNKIKNFEILPVPFAEHGPGDLPNFVKENKGEVVIAYGMGG' A
#
# COMPACT_ATOMS: atom_id res chain seq x y z
N MET A 1 11.14 -8.82 4.26
CA MET A 1 9.80 -8.37 4.68
C MET A 1 9.22 -7.47 3.62
N ARG A 2 7.91 -7.50 3.40
CA ARG A 2 7.26 -6.63 2.40
C ARG A 2 6.24 -5.69 3.05
N ILE A 3 6.44 -4.40 2.86
CA ILE A 3 5.66 -3.33 3.49
C ILE A 3 4.70 -2.74 2.46
N ALA A 4 3.41 -2.65 2.81
CA ALA A 4 2.39 -1.99 2.00
C ALA A 4 2.13 -0.56 2.51
N ILE A 5 2.13 0.41 1.61
CA ILE A 5 1.96 1.83 1.93
C ILE A 5 0.87 2.39 1.01
N PRO A 6 -0.30 2.81 1.53
CA PRO A 6 -1.30 3.52 0.75
C PRO A 6 -0.77 4.87 0.26
N CYS A 7 -0.87 5.14 -1.04
CA CYS A 7 -0.33 6.34 -1.68
C CYS A 7 -1.40 7.14 -2.44
N SER A 8 -1.28 8.46 -2.42
CA SER A 8 -2.16 9.39 -3.15
C SER A 8 -1.80 9.51 -4.64
N ASN A 9 -0.56 9.20 -5.00
CA ASN A 9 -0.03 9.29 -6.36
C ASN A 9 1.00 8.19 -6.64
N ASN A 10 1.46 8.09 -7.89
CA ASN A 10 2.43 7.10 -8.34
C ASN A 10 3.73 7.79 -8.81
N ASN A 11 4.46 8.37 -7.87
CA ASN A 11 5.75 9.05 -8.08
C ASN A 11 6.94 8.22 -7.57
N GLY A 12 6.82 6.89 -7.59
CA GLY A 12 7.82 5.98 -7.04
C GLY A 12 8.04 6.17 -5.54
N LEU A 13 9.28 6.07 -5.06
CA LEU A 13 9.63 6.28 -3.63
C LEU A 13 9.38 7.71 -3.13
N LYS A 14 9.06 8.66 -4.01
CA LYS A 14 8.65 10.02 -3.64
C LYS A 14 7.12 10.18 -3.55
N SER A 15 6.36 9.09 -3.67
CA SER A 15 4.90 9.14 -3.58
C SER A 15 4.47 9.57 -2.19
N GLU A 16 3.41 10.36 -2.14
CA GLU A 16 2.85 10.85 -0.87
C GLU A 16 1.96 9.78 -0.25
N ILE A 17 2.12 9.56 1.06
CA ILE A 17 1.25 8.66 1.82
C ILE A 17 -0.17 9.25 1.82
N SER A 18 -1.15 8.41 1.47
CA SER A 18 -2.56 8.80 1.51
C SER A 18 -3.04 8.98 2.95
N MET A 19 -3.84 10.02 3.20
CA MET A 19 -4.43 10.28 4.51
C MET A 19 -5.43 9.20 4.92
N HIS A 20 -6.01 8.46 3.96
CA HIS A 20 -7.05 7.48 4.21
C HIS A 20 -6.71 6.16 3.51
N PHE A 21 -6.32 5.13 4.26
CA PHE A 21 -6.07 3.78 3.76
C PHE A 21 -7.18 3.32 2.79
N GLY A 22 -8.44 3.43 3.23
CA GLY A 22 -9.61 3.01 2.49
C GLY A 22 -9.98 3.84 1.27
N ARG A 23 -9.30 4.95 0.96
CA ARG A 23 -9.61 5.80 -0.22
C ARG A 23 -8.40 6.00 -1.12
N SER A 24 -7.34 5.23 -0.87
CA SER A 24 -6.07 5.39 -1.56
C SER A 24 -6.19 4.84 -2.99
N PRO A 25 -5.80 5.62 -4.02
CA PRO A 25 -5.82 5.13 -5.40
C PRO A 25 -4.69 4.15 -5.71
N TYR A 26 -3.60 4.17 -4.92
CA TYR A 26 -2.44 3.32 -5.12
C TYR A 26 -1.96 2.69 -3.81
N TYR A 27 -1.21 1.60 -3.92
CA TYR A 27 -0.39 1.04 -2.86
C TYR A 27 1.03 0.81 -3.37
N ALA A 28 2.01 1.33 -2.62
CA ALA A 28 3.41 0.96 -2.79
C ALA A 28 3.70 -0.30 -1.96
N PHE A 29 4.26 -1.32 -2.60
CA PHE A 29 4.78 -2.51 -1.95
C PHE A 29 6.30 -2.45 -1.99
N VAL A 30 6.92 -2.39 -0.81
CA VAL A 30 8.36 -2.19 -0.65
C VAL A 30 8.98 -3.41 -0.02
N ASP A 31 9.90 -4.06 -0.73
CA ASP A 31 10.65 -5.21 -0.24
C ASP A 31 11.89 -4.71 0.51
N VAL A 32 11.99 -5.09 1.79
CA VAL A 32 13.09 -4.73 2.70
C VAL A 32 13.80 -5.99 3.18
N GLU A 33 15.12 -5.99 3.06
CA GLU A 33 16.00 -7.03 3.61
C GLU A 33 17.09 -6.38 4.48
N GLY A 34 17.13 -6.77 5.76
CA GLY A 34 17.93 -6.06 6.76
C GLY A 34 17.48 -4.61 6.86
N ASN A 35 18.41 -3.67 6.70
CA ASN A 35 18.14 -2.23 6.75
C ASN A 35 18.18 -1.55 5.36
N LYS A 36 17.87 -2.31 4.30
CA LYS A 36 17.94 -1.80 2.91
C LYS A 36 16.67 -2.13 2.14
N ILE A 37 16.16 -1.13 1.42
CA ILE A 37 15.16 -1.34 0.37
C ILE A 37 15.84 -2.11 -0.77
N LYS A 38 15.27 -3.24 -1.16
CA LYS A 38 15.77 -4.09 -2.24
C LYS A 38 15.01 -3.88 -3.53
N ASN A 39 13.69 -3.71 -3.42
CA ASN A 39 12.82 -3.47 -4.54
C ASN A 39 11.58 -2.70 -4.08
N PHE A 40 10.86 -2.10 -5.02
CA PHE A 40 9.52 -1.60 -4.79
C PHE A 40 8.69 -1.69 -6.06
N GLU A 41 7.38 -1.78 -5.89
CA GLU A 41 6.41 -1.60 -6.96
C GLU A 41 5.23 -0.79 -6.45
N ILE A 42 4.58 -0.05 -7.34
CA ILE A 42 3.38 0.71 -7.03
C ILE A 42 2.26 0.19 -7.91
N LEU A 43 1.20 -0.30 -7.27
CA LEU A 43 0.04 -0.86 -7.94
C LEU A 43 -1.17 0.06 -7.74
N PRO A 44 -1.96 0.34 -8.79
CA PRO A 44 -3.26 0.95 -8.62
C PRO A 44 -4.19 -0.02 -7.88
N VAL A 45 -5.09 0.52 -7.09
CA VAL A 45 -6.18 -0.27 -6.50
C VAL A 45 -7.10 -0.74 -7.65
N PRO A 46 -7.37 -2.05 -7.78
CA PRO A 46 -8.11 -2.61 -8.93
C PRO A 46 -9.64 -2.45 -8.82
N PHE A 47 -10.11 -1.66 -7.85
CA PHE A 47 -11.52 -1.54 -7.50
C PHE A 47 -12.02 -0.14 -7.86
N ALA A 48 -13.11 -0.06 -8.64
CA ALA A 48 -13.83 1.19 -8.86
C ALA A 48 -14.59 1.61 -7.58
N GLU A 49 -15.15 0.62 -6.89
CA GLU A 49 -15.71 0.70 -5.53
C GLU A 49 -15.24 -0.55 -4.78
N HIS A 50 -15.00 -0.44 -3.47
CA HIS A 50 -14.59 -1.59 -2.64
C HIS A 50 -15.46 -1.68 -1.40
N GLY A 51 -15.64 -2.91 -0.91
CA GLY A 51 -16.33 -3.25 0.31
C GLY A 51 -15.39 -3.60 1.47
N PRO A 52 -15.95 -3.88 2.66
CA PRO A 52 -15.18 -4.32 3.81
C PRO A 52 -14.35 -5.57 3.48
N GLY A 53 -13.04 -5.50 3.72
CA GLY A 53 -12.11 -6.62 3.53
C GLY A 53 -11.37 -6.62 2.18
N ASP A 54 -11.85 -5.91 1.16
CA ASP A 54 -11.23 -5.92 -0.18
C ASP A 54 -9.81 -5.35 -0.17
N LEU A 55 -9.60 -4.18 0.44
CA LEU A 55 -8.27 -3.58 0.54
C LEU A 55 -7.30 -4.37 1.45
N PRO A 56 -7.72 -4.85 2.63
CA PRO A 56 -6.91 -5.80 3.40
C PRO A 56 -6.54 -7.06 2.62
N ASN A 57 -7.47 -7.64 1.84
CA ASN A 57 -7.21 -8.79 0.99
C ASN A 57 -6.24 -8.45 -0.15
N PHE A 58 -6.41 -7.29 -0.81
CA PHE A 58 -5.48 -6.79 -1.82
C PHE A 58 -4.06 -6.64 -1.28
N VAL A 59 -3.90 -6.11 -0.06
CA VAL A 59 -2.59 -6.05 0.61
C VAL A 59 -2.03 -7.46 0.83
N LYS A 60 -2.84 -8.39 1.33
CA LYS A 60 -2.44 -9.78 1.60
C LYS A 60 -2.07 -10.56 0.33
N GLU A 61 -2.83 -10.41 -0.74
CA GLU A 61 -2.57 -11.03 -2.05
C GLU A 61 -1.25 -10.55 -2.65
N ASN A 62 -0.92 -9.27 -2.44
CA ASN A 62 0.37 -8.68 -2.80
C ASN A 62 1.46 -8.91 -1.75
N LYS A 63 1.26 -9.89 -0.85
CA LYS A 63 2.21 -10.36 0.16
C LYS A 63 2.67 -9.27 1.14
N GLY A 64 1.86 -8.23 1.37
CA GLY A 64 2.13 -7.22 2.38
C GLY A 64 2.04 -7.81 3.79
N GLU A 65 3.15 -7.77 4.52
CA GLU A 65 3.26 -8.28 5.90
C GLU A 65 2.99 -7.18 6.94
N VAL A 66 3.32 -5.94 6.59
CA VAL A 66 3.15 -4.74 7.43
C VAL A 66 2.50 -3.65 6.60
N VAL A 67 1.57 -2.91 7.19
CA VAL A 67 0.99 -1.71 6.58
C VAL A 67 1.47 -0.48 7.36
N ILE A 68 2.04 0.51 6.65
CA ILE A 68 2.34 1.82 7.22
C ILE A 68 1.36 2.81 6.59
N ALA A 69 0.39 3.29 7.36
CA ALA A 69 -0.65 4.20 6.90
C ALA A 69 -0.70 5.46 7.79
N TYR A 70 -1.26 6.55 7.26
CA TYR A 70 -1.60 7.72 8.06
C TYR A 70 -2.86 7.47 8.90
N GLY A 71 -4.01 7.35 8.23
CA GLY A 71 -5.29 7.02 8.86
C GLY A 71 -5.85 5.70 8.32
N MET A 72 -6.27 4.83 9.23
CA MET A 72 -6.96 3.57 8.92
C MET A 72 -8.27 3.52 9.71
N GLY A 73 -9.38 3.16 9.03
CA GLY A 73 -10.68 2.98 9.69
C GLY A 73 -10.67 1.73 10.57
N GLY A 74 -11.43 1.77 11.66
CA GLY A 74 -11.65 0.64 12.57
C GLY A 74 -12.84 -0.22 12.18
#